data_AF-A0A0A2EZ51-F1
#
_entry.id   AF-A0A0A2EZ51-F1
#
_cell.length_a   1.000
_cell.length_b   1.000
_cell.length_c   1.000
_cell.angle_alpha   90.00
_cell.angle_beta   90.00
_cell.angle_gamma   90.00
#
_symmetry.space_group_name_H-M   'P 1'
#
loop_
_entity.id
_entity.type
_entity.pdbx_description
1 polymer ?
#
loop_
_entity_poly.entity_id
_entity_poly.type
_entity_poly.pdbx_seq_one_letter_code
_entity_poly.pdbx_strand_id
1 'polypeptide(L)'
;MKDPNSWIDVFGLNELQDLAKEAHSNLDKFAQKRRVTAVGVNEYGTLFVSSSTPKVDSKIVKWAEDNNITVVHSGLENVHAEEALVRSNNGIIAIEASSKICIDCQTLMEEKNIKFETETTGKKSKKRKTDCKDG
;
A
#
# COMPACT_ATOMS: atom_id res chain seq x y z
N MET A 1 26.45 20.88 -3.14
CA MET A 1 25.04 20.81 -3.56
C MET A 1 24.42 19.67 -2.75
N LYS A 2 23.38 19.93 -1.95
CA LYS A 2 22.67 18.89 -1.20
C LYS A 2 21.51 18.43 -2.08
N ASP A 3 21.56 17.21 -2.57
CA ASP A 3 20.49 16.61 -3.36
C ASP A 3 19.20 16.53 -2.53
N PRO A 4 18.08 17.09 -3.01
CA PRO A 4 16.79 17.01 -2.33
C PRO A 4 16.22 15.57 -2.27
N ASN A 5 16.92 14.61 -2.88
CA ASN A 5 16.59 13.19 -2.83
C ASN A 5 17.23 12.46 -1.63
N SER A 6 18.14 13.09 -0.88
CA SER A 6 18.84 12.42 0.23
C SER A 6 17.94 12.11 1.44
N TRP A 7 16.75 12.72 1.55
CA TRP A 7 15.78 12.34 2.60
C TRP A 7 15.11 10.99 2.30
N ILE A 8 14.91 10.67 1.01
CA ILE A 8 14.30 9.40 0.56
C ILE A 8 15.22 8.21 0.89
N ASP A 9 16.49 8.46 1.20
CA ASP A 9 17.51 7.44 1.51
C ASP A 9 17.48 6.95 2.98
N VAL A 10 16.78 7.64 3.89
CA VAL A 10 16.67 7.18 5.30
C VAL A 10 15.71 5.99 5.44
N PHE A 11 14.75 5.85 4.52
CA PHE A 11 13.80 4.73 4.41
C PHE A 11 13.59 4.42 2.93
N GLY A 12 14.68 4.04 2.23
CA GLY A 12 14.67 3.79 0.79
C GLY A 12 13.42 3.00 0.35
N LEU A 13 12.86 3.33 -0.81
CA LEU A 13 11.66 2.65 -1.36
C LEU A 13 11.86 1.12 -1.44
N ASN A 14 13.09 0.64 -1.59
CA ASN A 14 13.42 -0.78 -1.46
C ASN A 14 13.07 -1.37 -0.08
N GLU A 15 13.39 -0.67 1.02
CA GLU A 15 13.08 -1.12 2.38
C GLU A 15 11.58 -1.16 2.64
N LEU A 16 10.84 -0.17 2.15
CA LEU A 16 9.36 -0.16 2.17
C LEU A 16 8.78 -1.36 1.42
N GLN A 17 9.37 -1.72 0.29
CA GLN A 17 8.95 -2.87 -0.50
C GLN A 17 9.27 -4.20 0.21
N ASP A 18 10.42 -4.31 0.87
CA ASP A 18 10.78 -5.47 1.68
C ASP A 18 9.85 -5.62 2.89
N LEU A 19 9.52 -4.53 3.58
CA LEU A 19 8.51 -4.52 4.65
C LEU A 19 7.14 -4.98 4.16
N ALA A 20 6.70 -4.52 2.99
CA ALA A 20 5.44 -4.95 2.40
C ALA A 20 5.44 -6.46 2.09
N LYS A 21 6.55 -7.00 1.58
CA LYS A 21 6.71 -8.44 1.31
C LYS A 21 6.79 -9.25 2.62
N GLU A 22 7.44 -8.74 3.65
CA GLU A 22 7.56 -9.39 4.95
C GLU A 22 6.21 -9.46 5.66
N ALA A 23 5.49 -8.34 5.74
CA ALA A 23 4.13 -8.27 6.26
C ALA A 23 3.21 -9.27 5.54
N HIS A 24 3.33 -9.33 4.21
CA HIS A 24 2.57 -10.26 3.39
C HIS A 24 2.94 -11.72 3.65
N SER A 25 4.22 -12.01 3.90
CA SER A 25 4.72 -13.36 4.17
C SER A 25 4.22 -13.93 5.50
N ASN A 26 3.81 -13.07 6.44
CA ASN A 26 3.18 -13.47 7.71
C ASN A 26 1.76 -14.05 7.52
N LEU A 27 1.10 -13.79 6.39
CA LEU A 27 -0.21 -14.36 6.09
C LEU A 27 -0.12 -15.85 5.74
N ASP A 28 -1.21 -16.61 5.88
CA ASP A 28 -1.26 -17.98 5.36
C ASP A 28 -1.16 -18.00 3.82
N LYS A 29 -0.60 -19.08 3.25
CA LYS A 29 -0.43 -19.24 1.79
C LYS A 29 -1.70 -18.98 0.98
N PHE A 30 -2.88 -19.27 1.56
CA PHE A 30 -4.16 -18.99 0.92
C PHE A 30 -4.50 -17.50 0.88
N ALA A 31 -4.25 -16.78 1.98
CA ALA A 31 -4.44 -15.34 2.08
C ALA A 31 -3.41 -14.59 1.23
N GLN A 32 -2.15 -15.05 1.20
CA GLN A 32 -1.09 -14.49 0.35
C GLN A 32 -1.45 -14.46 -1.14
N LYS A 33 -2.21 -15.46 -1.63
CA LYS A 33 -2.62 -15.53 -3.04
C LYS A 33 -3.80 -14.62 -3.41
N ARG A 34 -4.53 -14.11 -2.42
CA ARG A 34 -5.82 -13.41 -2.63
C ARG A 34 -5.83 -11.97 -2.15
N ARG A 35 -4.88 -11.60 -1.30
CA ARG A 35 -4.81 -10.29 -0.66
C ARG A 35 -3.55 -9.58 -1.11
N VAL A 36 -3.57 -8.27 -0.96
CA VAL A 36 -2.40 -7.42 -1.14
C VAL A 36 -2.16 -6.70 0.18
N THR A 37 -0.89 -6.52 0.52
CA THR A 37 -0.45 -5.74 1.67
C THR A 37 0.36 -4.58 1.14
N ALA A 38 0.10 -3.37 1.64
CA ALA A 38 0.84 -2.18 1.27
C ALA A 38 1.38 -1.50 2.52
N VAL A 39 2.58 -0.92 2.41
CA VAL A 39 3.23 -0.16 3.46
C VAL A 39 3.50 1.23 2.92
N GLY A 40 3.23 2.25 3.73
CA GLY A 40 3.52 3.64 3.39
C GLY A 40 4.29 4.33 4.51
N VAL A 41 4.95 5.42 4.17
CA VAL A 41 5.67 6.28 5.12
C VAL A 41 5.23 7.73 4.95
N ASN A 42 5.16 8.48 6.05
CA ASN A 42 4.90 9.91 6.02
C ASN A 42 6.20 10.74 6.07
N GLU A 43 6.07 12.05 5.99
CA GLU A 43 7.20 13.00 6.10
C GLU A 43 8.00 12.89 7.41
N TYR A 44 7.38 12.33 8.46
CA TYR A 44 7.99 12.15 9.77
C TYR A 44 8.71 10.80 9.93
N GLY A 45 8.73 9.95 8.90
CA GLY A 45 9.30 8.59 8.97
C GLY A 45 8.42 7.58 9.72
N THR A 46 7.16 7.91 9.98
CA THR A 46 6.19 6.96 10.57
C THR A 46 5.71 5.99 9.50
N LEU A 47 5.80 4.71 9.79
CA LEU A 47 5.36 3.63 8.91
C LEU A 47 3.89 3.28 9.15
N PHE A 48 3.19 2.97 8.06
CA PHE A 48 1.80 2.58 8.05
C PHE A 48 1.62 1.32 7.22
N VAL A 49 0.79 0.38 7.67
CA VAL A 49 0.46 -0.83 6.91
C VAL A 49 -1.04 -0.95 6.69
N SER A 50 -1.42 -1.37 5.49
CA SER A 50 -2.80 -1.64 5.11
C SER A 50 -2.90 -2.92 4.28
N SER A 51 -4.11 -3.45 4.15
CA SER A 51 -4.41 -4.60 3.31
C SER A 51 -5.62 -4.33 2.41
N SER A 52 -5.77 -5.11 1.35
CA SER A 52 -6.91 -5.06 0.42
C SER A 52 -8.23 -5.57 1.03
N THR A 53 -8.30 -5.71 2.36
CA THR A 53 -9.47 -6.14 3.11
C THR A 53 -9.93 -5.03 4.05
N PRO A 54 -11.25 -4.92 4.33
CA PRO A 54 -11.79 -3.87 5.20
C PRO A 54 -11.15 -3.86 6.60
N LYS A 55 -10.82 -5.05 7.10
CA LYS A 55 -10.05 -5.25 8.32
C LYS A 55 -8.73 -5.93 7.98
N VAL A 56 -7.61 -5.35 8.42
CA VAL A 56 -6.27 -5.95 8.34
C VAL A 56 -6.24 -7.22 9.20
N ASP A 57 -5.59 -8.26 8.68
CA ASP A 57 -5.52 -9.56 9.33
C ASP A 57 -4.72 -9.50 10.64
N SER A 58 -5.15 -10.23 11.67
CA SER A 58 -4.51 -10.21 12.98
C SER A 58 -3.02 -10.56 12.95
N LYS A 59 -2.57 -11.35 11.96
CA LYS A 59 -1.14 -11.65 11.78
C LYS A 59 -0.34 -10.42 11.33
N ILE A 60 -0.90 -9.62 10.42
CA ILE A 60 -0.29 -8.35 9.99
C ILE A 60 -0.36 -7.34 11.13
N VAL A 61 -1.47 -7.29 11.88
CA VAL A 61 -1.59 -6.42 13.06
C VAL A 61 -0.47 -6.71 14.06
N LYS A 62 -0.30 -7.98 14.42
CA LYS A 62 0.76 -8.38 15.35
C LYS A 62 2.15 -8.03 14.83
N TRP A 63 2.44 -8.38 13.56
CA TRP A 63 3.70 -8.00 12.93
C TRP A 63 3.94 -6.49 12.95
N ALA A 64 2.90 -5.69 12.73
CA ALA A 64 3.01 -4.24 12.77
C ALA A 64 3.29 -3.73 14.19
N GLU A 65 2.65 -4.29 15.21
CA GLU A 65 2.93 -3.99 16.62
C GLU A 65 4.39 -4.31 16.98
N ASP A 66 4.89 -5.49 16.59
CA ASP A 66 6.27 -5.92 16.82
C ASP A 66 7.31 -5.01 16.11
N ASN A 67 6.93 -4.37 14.99
CA ASN A 67 7.80 -3.49 14.19
C ASN A 67 7.53 -1.98 14.35
N ASN A 68 6.68 -1.59 15.31
CA ASN A 68 6.31 -0.18 15.54
C ASN A 68 5.63 0.50 14.32
N ILE A 69 4.82 -0.25 13.57
CA ILE A 69 4.12 0.21 12.37
C ILE A 69 2.65 0.45 12.71
N THR A 70 2.09 1.57 12.24
CA THR A 70 0.69 1.91 12.47
C THR A 70 -0.22 1.16 11.50
N VAL A 71 -1.22 0.44 12.00
CA VAL A 71 -2.18 -0.27 11.14
C VAL A 71 -3.29 0.67 10.69
N VAL A 72 -3.51 0.73 9.37
CA VAL A 72 -4.62 1.45 8.74
C VAL A 72 -5.67 0.45 8.28
N HIS A 73 -6.85 0.54 8.89
CA HIS A 73 -8.03 -0.22 8.45
C HIS A 73 -8.81 0.61 7.44
N SER A 74 -9.06 0.07 6.24
CA SER A 74 -9.85 0.78 5.24
C SER A 74 -11.31 0.93 5.65
N GLY A 75 -11.85 -0.01 6.46
CA GLY A 75 -13.24 -0.03 6.90
C GLY A 75 -14.27 -0.25 5.79
N LEU A 76 -13.82 -0.33 4.53
CA LEU A 76 -14.63 -0.37 3.33
C LEU A 76 -14.31 -1.62 2.50
N GLU A 77 -15.36 -2.26 2.01
CA GLU A 77 -15.20 -3.34 1.05
C GLU A 77 -14.71 -2.81 -0.30
N ASN A 78 -13.91 -3.61 -1.00
CA ASN A 78 -13.40 -3.31 -2.35
C ASN A 78 -12.38 -2.16 -2.45
N VAL A 79 -11.82 -1.71 -1.33
CA VAL A 79 -10.72 -0.73 -1.32
C VAL A 79 -9.38 -1.46 -1.43
N HIS A 80 -8.51 -0.97 -2.31
CA HIS A 80 -7.13 -1.45 -2.46
C HIS A 80 -6.28 -1.06 -1.25
N ALA A 81 -5.23 -1.83 -0.97
CA ALA A 81 -4.36 -1.56 0.17
C ALA A 81 -3.71 -0.17 0.06
N GLU A 82 -3.27 0.17 -1.14
CA GLU A 82 -2.72 1.47 -1.51
C GLU A 82 -3.74 2.60 -1.31
N GLU A 83 -4.96 2.42 -1.82
CA GLU A 83 -6.02 3.43 -1.74
C GLU A 83 -6.41 3.72 -0.28
N ALA A 84 -6.43 2.70 0.58
CA ALA A 84 -6.69 2.86 2.00
C ALA A 84 -5.62 3.74 2.69
N LEU A 85 -4.35 3.55 2.33
CA LEU A 85 -3.25 4.38 2.82
C LEU A 85 -3.42 5.83 2.35
N VAL A 86 -3.65 6.07 1.06
CA VAL A 86 -3.87 7.42 0.52
C VAL A 86 -5.04 8.13 1.22
N ARG A 87 -6.14 7.42 1.50
CA ARG A 87 -7.34 7.98 2.14
C ARG A 87 -7.22 8.21 3.64
N SER A 88 -6.23 7.62 4.29
CA SER A 88 -6.03 7.75 5.74
C SER A 88 -5.70 9.17 6.19
N ASN A 89 -5.35 10.07 5.26
CA ASN A 89 -5.00 11.46 5.51
C ASN A 89 -3.83 11.64 6.51
N ASN A 90 -2.96 10.62 6.60
CA ASN A 90 -1.79 10.59 7.49
C ASN A 90 -0.54 11.27 6.91
N GLY A 91 -0.68 12.06 5.82
CA GLY A 91 0.46 12.73 5.17
C GLY A 91 1.46 11.77 4.54
N ILE A 92 1.00 10.65 3.99
CA ILE A 92 1.86 9.63 3.38
C ILE A 92 2.52 10.21 2.12
N ILE A 93 3.85 10.08 2.03
CA ILE A 93 4.67 10.60 0.94
C ILE A 93 5.20 9.49 0.00
N ALA A 94 5.23 8.24 0.47
CA ALA A 94 5.62 7.10 -0.33
C ALA A 94 4.84 5.85 0.07
N ILE A 95 4.53 4.98 -0.90
CA ILE A 95 3.79 3.72 -0.72
C ILE A 95 4.42 2.63 -1.58
N GLU A 96 4.64 1.46 -0.98
CA GLU A 96 5.02 0.23 -1.67
C GLU A 96 4.02 -0.89 -1.39
N ALA A 97 3.85 -1.79 -2.35
CA ALA A 97 2.93 -2.92 -2.25
C ALA A 97 3.65 -4.26 -2.41
N SER A 98 3.10 -5.29 -1.78
CA SER A 98 3.59 -6.68 -1.90
C SER A 98 3.33 -7.29 -3.29
N SER A 99 2.61 -6.58 -4.15
CA SER A 99 2.21 -7.01 -5.49
C SER A 99 2.10 -5.80 -6.41
N LYS A 100 2.06 -6.07 -7.72
CA LYS A 100 2.02 -5.02 -8.74
C LYS A 100 0.82 -4.08 -8.55
N ILE A 101 1.07 -2.78 -8.66
CA ILE A 101 0.08 -1.71 -8.49
C ILE A 101 -0.84 -1.66 -9.72
N CYS A 102 -2.15 -1.45 -9.51
CA CYS A 102 -3.10 -1.24 -10.62
C CYS A 102 -3.06 0.21 -11.12
N ILE A 103 -3.50 0.46 -12.36
CA ILE A 103 -3.42 1.82 -12.92
C ILE A 103 -4.26 2.85 -12.13
N ASP A 104 -5.37 2.41 -11.52
CA ASP A 104 -6.20 3.28 -10.69
C ASP A 104 -5.46 3.77 -9.45
N CYS A 105 -4.72 2.87 -8.78
CA CYS A 105 -3.90 3.23 -7.62
C CYS A 105 -2.67 4.03 -8.04
N GLN A 106 -2.07 3.72 -9.20
CA GLN A 106 -0.97 4.51 -9.76
C GLN A 106 -1.40 5.96 -9.96
N THR A 107 -2.49 6.19 -10.70
CA THR A 107 -2.99 7.54 -10.96
C THR A 107 -3.34 8.26 -9.66
N LEU A 108 -3.97 7.58 -8.70
CA LEU A 108 -4.28 8.17 -7.40
C LEU A 108 -3.03 8.61 -6.63
N MET A 109 -1.96 7.81 -6.65
CA MET A 109 -0.69 8.17 -6.04
C MET A 109 -0.04 9.35 -6.74
N GLU A 110 0.00 9.34 -8.07
CA GLU A 110 0.55 10.42 -8.89
C GLU A 110 -0.19 11.75 -8.65
N GLU A 111 -1.53 11.73 -8.62
CA GLU A 111 -2.36 12.90 -8.30
C GLU A 111 -2.07 13.47 -6.91
N LYS A 112 -1.74 12.60 -5.95
CA LYS A 112 -1.41 12.97 -4.57
C LYS A 112 0.09 13.23 -4.36
N ASN A 113 0.91 13.18 -5.41
CA ASN A 113 2.37 13.33 -5.36
C ASN A 113 3.05 12.31 -4.41
N ILE A 114 2.48 11.11 -4.32
CA ILE A 114 3.01 10.00 -3.54
C ILE A 114 4.00 9.21 -4.39
N LYS A 115 5.17 8.93 -3.84
CA LYS A 115 6.23 8.17 -4.51
C LYS A 115 5.99 6.66 -4.39
N PHE A 116 6.33 5.93 -5.44
CA PHE A 116 6.32 4.47 -5.49
C PHE A 116 7.31 3.98 -6.56
N GLU A 117 7.90 2.81 -6.33
CA GLU A 117 8.77 2.07 -7.25
C GLU A 117 8.21 0.68 -7.60
N THR A 118 7.23 0.16 -6.84
CA THR A 118 6.55 -1.10 -7.18
C THR A 118 6.06 -1.08 -8.63
N GLU A 119 6.40 -2.13 -9.39
CA GLU A 119 5.98 -2.29 -10.78
C GLU A 119 4.46 -2.17 -10.93
N THR A 120 4.01 -1.45 -11.95
CA THR A 120 2.59 -1.35 -12.26
C THR A 120 2.17 -2.48 -13.21
N THR A 121 0.92 -2.92 -13.08
CA THR A 121 0.36 -3.98 -13.96
C THR A 121 0.06 -3.48 -15.37
N GLY A 122 0.03 -2.16 -15.60
CA GLY A 122 -0.50 -1.54 -16.81
C GLY A 122 -1.99 -1.82 -17.05
N LYS A 123 -2.69 -2.41 -16.07
CA LYS A 123 -4.10 -2.80 -16.17
C LYS A 123 -4.94 -2.05 -15.15
N LYS A 124 -6.14 -1.66 -15.58
CA LYS A 124 -7.18 -1.14 -14.68
C LYS A 124 -7.52 -2.18 -13.62
N SER A 125 -7.82 -1.71 -12.41
CA SER A 125 -8.32 -2.56 -11.35
C SER A 125 -9.54 -3.33 -11.85
N LYS A 126 -9.58 -4.63 -11.55
CA LYS A 126 -10.58 -5.56 -12.06
C LYS A 126 -12.01 -5.22 -11.61
N LYS A 127 -12.18 -4.23 -10.71
CA LYS A 127 -13.46 -3.87 -10.08
C LYS A 127 -14.14 -2.59 -10.57
N ARG A 128 -13.76 -2.05 -11.74
CA ARG A 128 -14.68 -1.21 -12.54
C ARG A 128 -15.32 -1.98 -13.69
N LYS A 129 -15.80 -3.19 -13.40
CA LYS A 129 -16.75 -3.93 -14.25
C LYS A 129 -18.09 -4.04 -13.52
N THR A 130 -18.70 -2.91 -13.24
CA THR A 130 -20.15 -2.84 -13.01
C THR A 130 -20.73 -1.99 -14.12
N ASP A 131 -21.38 -2.71 -15.04
CA ASP A 131 -22.52 -2.29 -15.85
C ASP A 131 -22.31 -1.15 -16.86
N CYS A 132 -21.80 -1.51 -18.04
CA CYS A 132 -22.44 -1.05 -19.26
C CYS A 132 -23.33 -2.19 -19.74
N LYS A 133 -24.56 -2.29 -19.23
CA LYS A 133 -25.66 -2.77 -20.06
C LYS A 133 -26.16 -1.55 -20.84
N ASP A 134 -25.55 -1.35 -22.01
CA ASP A 134 -26.17 -0.55 -23.06
C ASP A 134 -27.39 -1.35 -23.53
N GLY A 135 -28.58 -0.84 -23.21
CA GLY A 135 -29.87 -1.35 -23.68
C GLY A 135 -30.32 -0.61 -24.92
#